data_AF-A0A7D5SNN7-F1
#
_entry.id   AF-A0A7D5SNN7-F1
#
_cell.length_a   1.000
_cell.length_b   1.000
_cell.length_c   1.000
_cell.angle_alpha   90.00
_cell.angle_beta   90.00
_cell.angle_gamma   90.00
#
_symmetry.space_group_name_H-M   'P 1'
#
loop_
_entity.id
_entity.type
_entity.pdbx_description
1 polymer ?
#
loop_
_entity_poly.entity_id
_entity_poly.type
_entity_poly.pdbx_seq_one_letter_code
_entity_poly.pdbx_strand_id
1 'polypeptide(L)'
;MTDWSAVVWGFAAGIVAGLVAFLVPVVGHIGAGLIAGFVAGYLAGGGLGNGLWHGLLAGAFGGLVLVLVTAPIAGLLGGVLGGPIGGLFGGLSVVVVGLVIAFVFALDSAVGGAIGAVLAD
;
A
#
# COMPACT_ATOMS: atom_id res chain seq x y z
N MET A 1 20.16 -6.19 2.29
CA MET A 1 19.83 -4.91 2.96
C MET A 1 18.66 -4.29 2.21
N THR A 2 17.80 -3.53 2.87
CA THR A 2 16.66 -2.91 2.17
C THR A 2 17.14 -1.80 1.23
N ASP A 3 16.86 -1.93 -0.06
CA ASP A 3 16.93 -0.86 -1.04
C ASP A 3 15.64 -0.03 -1.00
N TRP A 4 15.71 1.13 -0.35
CA TRP A 4 14.58 2.04 -0.24
C TRP A 4 14.19 2.71 -1.55
N SER A 5 15.12 2.81 -2.53
CA SER A 5 14.79 3.32 -3.86
C SER A 5 13.80 2.38 -4.54
N ALA A 6 14.06 1.08 -4.50
CA ALA A 6 13.16 0.06 -5.04
C ALA A 6 11.78 0.10 -4.37
N VAL A 7 11.74 0.23 -3.03
CA VAL A 7 10.48 0.35 -2.27
C VAL A 7 9.68 1.58 -2.70
N VAL A 8 10.33 2.75 -2.83
CA VAL A 8 9.67 4.01 -3.21
C VAL A 8 9.16 3.95 -4.66
N TRP A 9 9.92 3.37 -5.58
CA TRP A 9 9.47 3.17 -6.96
C TRP A 9 8.31 2.17 -7.06
N GLY A 10 8.34 1.10 -6.27
CA GLY A 10 7.21 0.18 -6.14
C GLY A 10 5.95 0.88 -5.62
N PHE A 11 6.09 1.69 -4.57
CA PHE A 11 5.02 2.54 -4.07
C PHE A 11 4.47 3.50 -5.14
N ALA A 12 5.35 4.18 -5.89
CA ALA A 12 4.94 5.10 -6.95
C ALA A 12 4.17 4.37 -8.07
N ALA A 13 4.63 3.19 -8.48
CA ALA A 13 3.90 2.33 -9.42
C ALA A 13 2.54 1.90 -8.86
N GLY A 14 2.50 1.57 -7.57
CA GLY A 14 1.27 1.24 -6.83
C GLY A 14 0.26 2.38 -6.81
N ILE A 15 0.69 3.64 -6.67
CA ILE A 15 -0.21 4.80 -6.77
C ILE A 15 -0.82 4.87 -8.17
N VAL A 16 0.00 4.80 -9.22
CA VAL A 16 -0.49 4.91 -10.60
C VAL A 16 -1.48 3.77 -10.91
N ALA A 17 -1.12 2.54 -10.55
CA ALA A 17 -2.00 1.39 -10.73
C ALA A 17 -3.26 1.49 -9.87
N GLY A 18 -3.15 1.99 -8.63
CA GLY A 18 -4.27 2.20 -7.71
C GLY A 18 -5.27 3.24 -8.21
N LEU A 19 -4.80 4.31 -8.87
CA LEU A 19 -5.68 5.29 -9.50
C LEU A 19 -6.49 4.66 -10.64
N VAL A 20 -5.89 3.76 -11.43
CA VAL A 20 -6.59 3.00 -12.47
C VAL A 20 -7.49 1.91 -11.87
N ALA A 21 -7.12 1.35 -10.73
CA ALA A 21 -7.85 0.29 -10.05
C ALA A 21 -9.28 0.68 -9.62
N PHE A 22 -9.59 1.97 -9.55
CA PHE A 22 -10.96 2.45 -9.33
C PHE A 22 -11.94 2.07 -10.45
N LEU A 23 -11.45 1.77 -11.66
CA LEU A 23 -12.30 1.29 -12.76
C LEU A 23 -12.87 -0.11 -12.49
N VAL A 24 -12.15 -0.94 -11.72
CA VAL A 24 -12.56 -2.31 -11.34
C VAL A 24 -12.22 -2.53 -9.87
N PRO A 25 -13.06 -2.08 -8.92
CA PRO A 25 -12.78 -2.14 -7.49
C PRO A 25 -12.51 -3.57 -7.00
N VAL A 26 -11.83 -3.68 -5.86
CA VAL A 26 -11.35 -4.94 -5.27
C VAL A 26 -10.27 -5.60 -6.12
N VAL A 27 -10.63 -6.16 -7.29
CA VAL A 27 -9.71 -6.88 -8.18
C VAL A 27 -8.60 -5.98 -8.70
N GLY A 28 -8.95 -4.76 -9.12
CA GLY A 28 -7.96 -3.79 -9.58
C GLY A 28 -6.96 -3.40 -8.48
N HIS A 29 -7.40 -3.36 -7.22
CA HIS A 29 -6.54 -2.97 -6.10
C HIS A 29 -5.59 -4.10 -5.69
N ILE A 30 -6.04 -5.36 -5.79
CA ILE A 30 -5.15 -6.53 -5.71
C ILE A 30 -4.09 -6.44 -6.82
N GLY A 31 -4.51 -6.14 -8.05
CA GLY A 31 -3.61 -5.92 -9.18
C GLY A 31 -2.61 -4.78 -8.94
N ALA A 32 -3.05 -3.67 -8.34
CA ALA A 32 -2.19 -2.55 -7.98
C ALA A 32 -1.15 -2.94 -6.93
N GLY A 33 -1.52 -3.77 -5.94
CA GLY A 33 -0.58 -4.34 -4.97
C GLY A 33 0.45 -5.22 -5.65
N LEU A 34 0.01 -6.15 -6.50
CA LEU A 34 0.92 -7.01 -7.28
C LEU A 34 1.89 -6.18 -8.14
N ILE A 35 1.43 -5.10 -8.80
CA ILE A 35 2.28 -4.21 -9.60
C ILE A 35 3.28 -3.45 -8.71
N ALA A 36 2.82 -2.89 -7.59
CA ALA A 36 3.69 -2.17 -6.65
C ALA A 36 4.81 -3.07 -6.14
N GLY A 37 4.42 -4.28 -5.73
CA GLY A 37 5.29 -5.35 -5.32
C GLY A 37 6.30 -5.72 -6.39
N PHE A 38 5.81 -6.03 -7.59
CA PHE A 38 6.62 -6.45 -8.73
C PHE A 38 7.71 -5.44 -9.05
N VAL A 39 7.38 -4.16 -9.14
CA VAL A 39 8.37 -3.10 -9.42
C VAL A 39 9.43 -3.05 -8.31
N ALA A 40 9.03 -3.11 -7.04
CA ALA A 40 9.98 -3.12 -5.93
C ALA A 40 10.89 -4.36 -5.95
N GLY A 41 10.33 -5.55 -6.19
CA GLY A 41 11.09 -6.79 -6.26
C GLY A 41 12.04 -6.85 -7.45
N TYR A 42 11.57 -6.42 -8.64
CA TYR A 42 12.37 -6.39 -9.86
C TYR A 42 13.56 -5.44 -9.75
N LEU A 43 13.35 -4.26 -9.15
CA LEU A 43 14.43 -3.30 -8.93
C LEU A 43 15.41 -3.75 -7.84
N ALA A 44 14.92 -4.43 -6.80
CA ALA A 44 15.78 -4.92 -5.71
C ALA A 44 16.60 -6.16 -6.10
N GLY A 45 16.09 -7.02 -7.00
CA GLY A 45 16.71 -8.28 -7.42
C GLY A 45 16.99 -9.23 -6.25
N GLY A 46 17.96 -10.13 -6.38
CA GLY A 46 18.56 -10.85 -5.25
C GLY A 46 17.69 -11.98 -4.68
N GLY A 47 16.85 -12.58 -5.53
CA GLY A 47 16.08 -13.78 -5.23
C GLY A 47 14.74 -13.55 -4.53
N LEU A 48 14.01 -14.66 -4.41
CA LEU A 48 12.62 -14.71 -3.93
C LEU A 48 12.42 -14.05 -2.56
N GLY A 49 13.32 -14.32 -1.60
CA GLY A 49 13.24 -13.74 -0.25
C GLY A 49 13.46 -12.23 -0.24
N ASN A 50 14.38 -11.73 -1.07
CA ASN A 50 14.64 -10.30 -1.18
C ASN A 50 13.45 -9.58 -1.86
N GLY A 51 12.89 -10.19 -2.91
CA GLY A 51 11.68 -9.70 -3.57
C GLY A 51 10.46 -9.63 -2.65
N LEU A 52 10.19 -10.70 -1.89
CA LEU A 52 9.10 -10.72 -0.89
C LEU A 52 9.21 -9.54 0.08
N TRP A 53 10.41 -9.29 0.59
CA TRP A 53 10.66 -8.24 1.57
C TRP A 53 10.43 -6.84 0.99
N HIS A 54 10.98 -6.55 -0.19
CA HIS A 54 10.82 -5.22 -0.81
C HIS A 54 9.40 -4.97 -1.28
N GLY A 55 8.73 -6.00 -1.82
CA GLY A 55 7.32 -5.93 -2.19
C GLY A 55 6.42 -5.68 -0.97
N LEU A 56 6.62 -6.41 0.12
CA LEU A 56 5.88 -6.22 1.37
C LEU A 56 6.06 -4.79 1.90
N LEU A 57 7.29 -4.29 1.91
CA LEU A 57 7.59 -2.91 2.34
C LEU A 57 6.94 -1.87 1.43
N ALA A 58 6.93 -2.06 0.11
CA ALA A 58 6.29 -1.14 -0.83
C ALA A 58 4.78 -1.05 -0.59
N GLY A 59 4.13 -2.21 -0.41
CA GLY A 59 2.70 -2.26 -0.11
C GLY A 59 2.36 -1.67 1.26
N ALA A 60 3.11 -2.04 2.31
CA ALA A 60 2.92 -1.50 3.65
C ALA A 60 3.14 0.02 3.68
N PHE A 61 4.17 0.53 3.01
CA PHE A 61 4.44 1.96 2.90
C PHE A 61 3.27 2.69 2.23
N GLY A 62 2.75 2.17 1.11
CA GLY A 62 1.58 2.75 0.45
C GLY A 62 0.34 2.79 1.32
N GLY A 63 0.02 1.68 1.99
CA GLY A 63 -1.12 1.61 2.90
C GLY A 63 -0.98 2.54 4.11
N LEU A 64 0.20 2.64 4.71
CA LEU A 64 0.45 3.55 5.83
C LEU A 64 0.38 5.02 5.42
N VAL A 65 0.91 5.39 4.26
CA VAL A 65 0.76 6.74 3.70
C VAL A 65 -0.71 7.07 3.49
N LEU A 66 -1.50 6.14 2.96
CA LEU A 66 -2.94 6.33 2.80
C LEU A 66 -3.62 6.59 4.14
N VAL A 67 -3.35 5.79 5.18
CA VAL A 67 -3.89 6.00 6.54
C VAL A 67 -3.49 7.37 7.10
N LEU A 68 -2.22 7.73 7.00
CA LEU A 68 -1.67 8.97 7.52
C LEU A 68 -2.35 10.20 6.89
N VAL A 69 -2.65 10.13 5.58
CA VAL A 69 -3.30 11.22 4.85
C VAL A 69 -4.81 11.26 5.11
N THR A 70 -5.47 10.11 5.13
CA THR A 70 -6.94 10.05 5.16
C THR A 70 -7.55 10.11 6.56
N ALA A 71 -6.87 9.62 7.58
CA ALA A 71 -7.41 9.64 8.95
C ALA A 71 -7.63 11.06 9.49
N PRO A 72 -6.72 12.04 9.30
CA PRO A 72 -6.97 13.43 9.69
C PRO A 72 -8.17 14.04 8.96
N ILE A 73 -8.31 13.76 7.66
CA ILE A 73 -9.42 14.25 6.85
C ILE A 73 -10.76 13.71 7.40
N ALA A 74 -10.83 12.41 7.66
CA ALA A 74 -12.02 11.80 8.23
C ALA A 74 -12.31 12.30 9.66
N GLY A 75 -11.28 12.56 10.46
CA GLY A 75 -11.44 13.18 11.78
C GLY A 75 -11.98 14.61 11.71
N LEU A 76 -11.50 15.42 10.75
CA LEU A 76 -12.03 16.77 10.54
C LEU A 76 -13.49 16.74 10.07
N LEU A 77 -13.81 15.89 9.09
CA LEU A 77 -15.18 15.74 8.58
C LEU A 77 -16.12 15.22 9.67
N GLY A 78 -15.71 14.21 10.42
CA GLY A 78 -16.46 13.70 11.57
C GLY A 78 -16.66 14.78 12.64
N GLY A 79 -15.66 15.65 12.84
CA GLY A 79 -15.74 16.78 13.77
C GLY A 79 -16.78 17.81 13.35
N VAL A 80 -16.82 18.16 12.07
CA VAL A 80 -17.80 19.11 11.51
C VAL A 80 -19.23 18.56 11.59
N LEU A 81 -19.42 17.28 11.33
CA LEU A 81 -20.74 16.66 11.25
C LEU A 81 -21.29 16.18 12.61
N GLY A 82 -20.42 15.80 13.54
CA GLY A 82 -20.79 15.12 14.79
C GLY A 82 -20.09 15.64 16.04
N GLY A 83 -19.44 16.81 15.98
CA GLY A 83 -18.71 17.40 17.11
C GLY A 83 -17.48 16.58 17.52
N PRO A 84 -16.96 16.77 18.75
CA PRO A 84 -15.73 16.11 19.20
C PRO A 84 -15.75 14.59 19.12
N ILE A 85 -16.89 13.97 19.44
CA ILE A 85 -17.07 12.51 19.36
C ILE A 85 -17.05 12.06 17.90
N GLY A 86 -17.76 12.78 17.01
CA GLY A 86 -17.71 12.50 15.57
C GLY A 86 -16.29 12.59 15.01
N GLY A 87 -15.48 13.57 15.46
CA GLY A 87 -14.10 13.71 15.01
C GLY A 87 -13.18 12.60 15.48
N LEU A 88 -13.31 12.17 16.75
CA LEU A 88 -12.56 11.04 17.28
C LEU A 88 -12.84 9.75 16.48
N PHE A 89 -14.11 9.40 16.29
CA PHE A 89 -14.48 8.17 15.60
C PHE A 89 -14.31 8.24 14.08
N GLY A 90 -14.43 9.43 13.48
CA GLY A 90 -14.08 9.66 12.08
C GLY A 90 -12.63 9.31 11.79
N GLY A 91 -11.69 9.78 12.62
CA GLY A 91 -10.27 9.45 12.47
C GLY A 91 -9.95 8.00 12.84
N LEU A 92 -10.41 7.52 14.01
CA LEU A 92 -10.09 6.17 14.49
C LEU A 92 -10.61 5.06 13.57
N SER A 93 -11.80 5.22 12.99
CA SER A 93 -12.35 4.23 12.07
C SER A 93 -11.46 4.07 10.82
N VAL A 94 -10.95 5.17 10.27
CA VAL A 94 -10.01 5.13 9.14
C VAL A 94 -8.68 4.52 9.53
N VAL A 95 -8.15 4.79 10.73
CA VAL A 95 -6.93 4.13 11.20
C VAL A 95 -7.13 2.61 11.26
N VAL A 96 -8.20 2.14 11.90
CA VAL A 96 -8.44 0.70 12.07
C VAL A 96 -8.66 0.01 10.72
N VAL A 97 -9.59 0.51 9.91
CA VAL A 97 -9.91 -0.09 8.60
C VAL A 97 -8.74 0.05 7.63
N GLY A 98 -8.09 1.20 7.61
CA GLY A 98 -6.97 1.46 6.72
C GLY A 98 -5.72 0.65 7.06
N LEU A 99 -5.48 0.31 8.34
CA LEU A 99 -4.40 -0.62 8.71
C LEU A 99 -4.69 -2.05 8.22
N VAL A 100 -5.95 -2.49 8.24
CA VAL A 100 -6.34 -3.79 7.66
C VAL A 100 -6.12 -3.79 6.16
N ILE A 101 -6.53 -2.73 5.46
CA ILE A 101 -6.29 -2.57 4.02
C ILE A 101 -4.78 -2.53 3.72
N ALA A 102 -4.00 -1.79 4.50
CA ALA A 102 -2.55 -1.70 4.36
C ALA A 102 -1.89 -3.08 4.49
N PHE A 103 -2.34 -3.88 5.44
CA PHE A 103 -1.87 -5.25 5.63
C PHE A 103 -2.18 -6.13 4.42
N VAL A 104 -3.42 -6.12 3.92
CA VAL A 104 -3.80 -6.90 2.73
C VAL A 104 -2.99 -6.46 1.51
N PHE A 105 -2.87 -5.16 1.28
CA PHE A 105 -2.11 -4.61 0.16
C PHE A 105 -0.62 -4.96 0.25
N ALA A 106 -0.05 -5.03 1.46
CA ALA A 106 1.31 -5.51 1.69
C ALA A 106 1.49 -7.00 1.34
N LEU A 107 0.49 -7.85 1.59
CA LEU A 107 0.54 -9.27 1.22
C LEU A 107 0.54 -9.46 -0.29
N ASP A 108 -0.37 -8.79 -1.01
CA ASP A 108 -0.42 -8.86 -2.47
C ASP A 108 0.89 -8.31 -3.07
N SER A 109 1.41 -7.22 -2.51
CA SER A 109 2.69 -6.65 -2.93
C SER A 109 3.88 -7.57 -2.62
N ALA A 110 3.85 -8.34 -1.53
CA ALA A 110 4.90 -9.33 -1.27
C ALA A 110 4.95 -10.38 -2.39
N VAL A 111 3.79 -10.90 -2.80
CA VAL A 111 3.69 -11.85 -3.92
C VAL A 111 4.20 -11.24 -5.22
N GLY A 112 3.79 -10.00 -5.52
CA GLY A 112 4.31 -9.26 -6.66
C GLY A 112 5.84 -9.14 -6.62
N GLY A 113 6.39 -8.78 -5.47
CA GLY A 113 7.84 -8.60 -5.28
C GLY A 113 8.63 -9.90 -5.42
N ALA A 114 8.10 -11.02 -4.93
CA ALA A 114 8.69 -12.34 -5.14
C ALA A 114 8.85 -12.64 -6.64
N ILE A 115 7.79 -12.40 -7.41
CA ILE A 115 7.80 -12.61 -8.87
C ILE A 115 8.79 -11.64 -9.54
N GLY A 116 8.75 -10.36 -9.16
CA GLY A 116 9.63 -9.34 -9.71
C GLY A 116 11.10 -9.68 -9.53
N ALA A 117 11.51 -10.08 -8.32
CA ALA A 117 12.91 -10.41 -8.06
C ALA A 117 13.38 -11.66 -8.82
N VAL A 118 12.54 -12.69 -8.93
CA VAL A 118 12.88 -13.92 -9.67
C VAL A 118 13.07 -13.66 -11.17
N LEU A 119 12.36 -12.67 -11.73
CA LEU A 119 12.53 -12.29 -13.14
C LEU A 119 13.71 -11.33 -13.39
N ALA A 120 14.27 -10.75 -12.34
CA ALA A 120 15.42 -9.85 -12.43
C ALA A 120 16.76 -10.59 -12.30
N ASP A 121 16.74 -11.80 -11.73
CA ASP A 121 17.90 -12.71 -11.63
C ASP A 121 18.08 -13.56 -12.90
#